data_AF-A0A2T9UQD7-F1
#
_entry.id   AF-A0A2T9UQD7-F1
#
_cell.length_a   1.000
_cell.length_b   1.000
_cell.length_c   1.000
_cell.angle_alpha   90.00
_cell.angle_beta   90.00
_cell.angle_gamma   90.00
#
_symmetry.space_group_name_H-M   'P 1'
#
loop_
_entity.id
_entity.type
_entity.pdbx_description
1 polymer ?
#
loop_
_entity_poly.entity_id
_entity_poly.type
_entity_poly.pdbx_seq_one_letter_code
_entity_poly.pdbx_strand_id
1 'polypeptide(L)'
;MTRNIVAGMMMAAFSGAVYAGPAQVISDFSPESLSVSASAGVLSGKSHEMVYDEVTGRKISQLDWKIKNVAILKGDISWDAYSFLTLNARGWTSLASGSGHMDDYDWMDEKQSSWTDHSSHPATNVNYANEYDLNVKGWIFQSDNYKAGVTAGYQETRFSWTATGGSYNYENGAYQGSFPAGERGIGYSQRFSMPYIGLAGQYRFNDFEFNALFKFSDWVRAHDNDEHYMRDLTFREKVSDSRYYGASVDAGYYVTPHARVFAEFTYSSYEEGKGGTQIIDTRTGQSGSIDGDAAGISNHNYTVTAGLQYRF
;
A
#
# COMPACT_ATOMS: atom_id res chain seq x y z
N MET A 1 85.23 -33.75 -10.69
CA MET A 1 83.88 -34.35 -10.80
C MET A 1 83.76 -35.32 -9.63
N THR A 2 82.73 -35.42 -8.77
CA THR A 2 81.44 -34.72 -8.54
C THR A 2 80.85 -35.35 -7.25
N ARG A 3 80.03 -34.73 -6.38
CA ARG A 3 79.40 -33.39 -6.30
C ARG A 3 78.95 -33.19 -4.83
N ASN A 4 79.34 -32.12 -4.13
CA ASN A 4 78.87 -31.90 -2.74
C ASN A 4 77.38 -31.52 -2.72
N ILE A 5 76.58 -32.22 -1.91
CA ILE A 5 75.17 -31.90 -1.68
C ILE A 5 75.07 -31.08 -0.39
N VAL A 6 74.65 -29.82 -0.51
CA VAL A 6 74.29 -28.97 0.62
C VAL A 6 72.79 -29.11 0.86
N ALA A 7 72.40 -29.62 2.02
CA ALA A 7 71.00 -29.67 2.44
C ALA A 7 70.60 -28.31 3.04
N GLY A 8 69.88 -27.50 2.28
CA GLY A 8 69.31 -26.25 2.78
C GLY A 8 67.98 -26.49 3.50
N MET A 9 67.95 -26.31 4.82
CA MET A 9 66.67 -26.17 5.55
C MET A 9 66.04 -24.82 5.23
N MET A 10 64.97 -24.81 4.43
CA MET A 10 64.07 -23.66 4.38
C MET A 10 63.21 -23.62 5.64
N MET A 11 63.48 -22.68 6.53
CA MET A 11 62.48 -22.26 7.51
C MET A 11 61.42 -21.41 6.80
N ALA A 12 60.24 -21.98 6.58
CA ALA A 12 59.07 -21.23 6.17
C ALA A 12 58.56 -20.40 7.35
N ALA A 13 58.92 -19.12 7.38
CA ALA A 13 58.34 -18.17 8.33
C ALA A 13 56.88 -17.90 7.95
N PHE A 14 55.94 -18.59 8.61
CA PHE A 14 54.52 -18.24 8.53
C PHE A 14 54.28 -16.91 9.24
N SER A 15 54.27 -15.83 8.48
CA SER A 15 53.75 -14.54 8.92
C SER A 15 52.24 -14.68 9.14
N GLY A 16 51.84 -14.90 10.40
CA GLY A 16 50.43 -14.93 10.80
C GLY A 16 49.80 -13.55 10.60
N ALA A 17 49.13 -13.36 9.46
CA ALA A 17 48.22 -12.24 9.27
C ALA A 17 47.04 -12.42 10.23
N VAL A 18 47.07 -11.72 11.36
CA VAL A 18 45.89 -11.56 12.21
C VAL A 18 44.91 -10.69 11.45
N TYR A 19 44.00 -11.32 10.71
CA TYR A 19 42.81 -10.65 10.23
C TYR A 19 42.01 -10.21 11.45
N ALA A 20 41.99 -8.90 11.71
CA ALA A 20 40.94 -8.33 12.52
C ALA A 20 39.61 -8.69 11.85
N GLY A 21 38.75 -9.45 12.55
CA GLY A 21 37.39 -9.64 12.11
C GLY A 21 36.70 -8.28 11.94
N PRO A 22 35.70 -8.15 11.06
CA PRO A 22 34.97 -6.91 10.91
C PRO A 22 34.47 -6.47 12.30
N ALA A 23 34.78 -5.24 12.69
CA ALA A 23 34.31 -4.69 13.95
C ALA A 23 32.78 -4.67 13.91
N GLN A 24 32.13 -5.51 14.72
CA GLN A 24 30.68 -5.58 14.79
C GLN A 24 30.14 -4.19 15.13
N VAL A 25 29.21 -3.69 14.34
CA VAL A 25 28.66 -2.35 14.47
C VAL A 25 27.57 -2.39 15.53
N ILE A 26 27.98 -2.29 16.80
CA ILE A 26 27.06 -2.21 17.93
C ILE A 26 26.27 -0.89 17.81
N SER A 27 24.99 -0.98 17.46
CA SER A 27 24.09 0.18 17.40
C SER A 27 23.80 0.72 18.80
N ASP A 28 23.64 2.03 18.90
CA ASP A 28 23.14 2.66 20.11
C ASP A 28 21.63 2.37 20.30
N PHE A 29 21.26 2.08 21.55
CA PHE A 29 19.91 1.78 22.02
C PHE A 29 19.58 2.59 23.29
N SER A 30 20.09 3.82 23.36
CA SER A 30 19.69 4.80 24.35
C SER A 30 18.16 4.85 24.50
N PRO A 31 17.63 4.75 25.74
CA PRO A 31 16.25 5.17 26.00
C PRO A 31 16.05 6.60 25.48
N GLU A 32 14.87 6.88 24.93
CA GLU A 32 14.52 8.17 24.28
C GLU A 32 15.08 8.37 22.85
N SER A 33 15.75 7.37 22.23
CA SER A 33 16.28 7.52 20.86
C SER A 33 15.19 7.87 19.83
N LEU A 34 15.56 8.73 18.88
CA LEU A 34 14.70 9.18 17.78
C LEU A 34 15.24 8.62 16.46
N SER A 35 14.43 7.84 15.75
CA SER A 35 14.74 7.36 14.41
C SER A 35 13.89 8.08 13.37
N VAL A 36 14.53 8.55 12.30
CA VAL A 36 13.86 9.15 11.13
C VAL A 36 14.31 8.36 9.90
N SER A 37 13.37 8.05 9.01
CA SER A 37 13.69 7.41 7.74
C SER A 37 12.92 7.99 6.57
N ALA A 38 13.56 7.91 5.40
CA ALA A 38 12.96 8.25 4.12
C ALA A 38 13.29 7.13 3.11
N SER A 39 12.28 6.71 2.35
CA SER A 39 12.43 5.74 1.27
C SER A 39 11.63 6.18 0.04
N ALA A 40 12.06 5.74 -1.14
CA ALA A 40 11.36 5.96 -2.40
C ALA A 40 11.13 4.62 -3.09
N GLY A 41 10.12 4.55 -3.95
CA GLY A 41 9.77 3.31 -4.63
C GLY A 41 8.48 3.39 -5.42
N VAL A 42 7.81 2.26 -5.56
CA VAL A 42 6.59 2.11 -6.36
C VAL A 42 5.40 1.65 -5.53
N LEU A 43 4.23 2.17 -5.89
CA LEU A 43 2.90 1.73 -5.48
C LEU A 43 2.18 1.08 -6.67
N SER A 44 1.55 -0.06 -6.42
CA SER A 44 0.73 -0.81 -7.36
C SER A 44 -0.49 -1.36 -6.64
N GLY A 45 -1.58 -1.65 -7.36
CA GLY A 45 -2.81 -2.14 -6.74
C GLY A 45 -4.03 -2.11 -7.65
N LYS A 46 -5.18 -2.42 -7.08
CA LYS A 46 -6.48 -2.35 -7.75
C LYS A 46 -7.57 -2.05 -6.72
N SER A 47 -8.41 -1.07 -7.05
CA SER A 47 -9.69 -0.84 -6.38
C SER A 47 -10.82 -1.45 -7.17
N HIS A 48 -11.91 -1.74 -6.46
CA HIS A 48 -13.20 -2.00 -7.06
C HIS A 48 -14.23 -1.04 -6.47
N GLU A 49 -15.12 -0.63 -7.35
CA GLU A 49 -16.38 0.08 -7.11
C GLU A 49 -17.47 -0.86 -7.63
N MET A 50 -18.53 -1.08 -6.86
CA MET A 50 -19.57 -2.06 -7.19
C MET A 50 -20.96 -1.50 -6.91
N VAL A 51 -21.87 -1.68 -7.89
CA VAL A 51 -23.30 -1.37 -7.71
C VAL A 51 -24.09 -2.66 -7.61
N TYR A 52 -25.00 -2.71 -6.64
CA TYR A 52 -25.88 -3.83 -6.36
C TYR A 52 -27.36 -3.42 -6.45
N ASP A 53 -28.18 -4.36 -6.87
CA ASP A 53 -29.63 -4.30 -6.72
C ASP A 53 -29.99 -4.42 -5.23
N GLU A 54 -30.60 -3.37 -4.66
CA GLU A 54 -30.91 -3.30 -3.22
C GLU A 54 -31.91 -4.37 -2.74
N VAL A 55 -32.73 -4.91 -3.66
CA VAL A 55 -33.82 -5.85 -3.34
C VAL A 55 -33.36 -7.31 -3.40
N THR A 56 -32.51 -7.64 -4.38
CA THR A 56 -32.05 -9.01 -4.68
C THR A 56 -30.61 -9.26 -4.25
N GLY A 57 -29.83 -8.21 -3.95
CA GLY A 57 -28.40 -8.29 -3.66
C GLY A 57 -27.54 -8.66 -4.88
N ARG A 58 -28.14 -8.70 -6.09
CA ARG A 58 -27.45 -9.03 -7.34
C ARG A 58 -26.51 -7.89 -7.72
N LYS A 59 -25.26 -8.20 -8.09
CA LYS A 59 -24.37 -7.18 -8.67
C LYS A 59 -24.91 -6.73 -10.03
N ILE A 60 -25.04 -5.42 -10.20
CA ILE A 60 -25.45 -4.77 -11.46
C ILE A 60 -24.22 -4.22 -12.18
N SER A 61 -23.31 -3.54 -11.48
CA SER A 61 -22.13 -2.90 -12.09
C SER A 61 -20.84 -3.17 -11.30
N GLN A 62 -19.68 -3.08 -11.96
CA GLN A 62 -18.36 -3.11 -11.33
C GLN A 62 -17.31 -2.35 -12.16
N LEU A 63 -16.63 -1.39 -11.53
CA LEU A 63 -15.47 -0.70 -12.10
C LEU A 63 -14.15 -1.18 -11.45
N ASP A 64 -13.19 -1.51 -12.31
CA ASP A 64 -11.89 -2.13 -12.03
C ASP A 64 -10.75 -1.09 -12.10
N TRP A 65 -10.59 -0.26 -11.06
CA TRP A 65 -9.62 0.82 -11.02
C TRP A 65 -8.19 0.35 -10.66
N LYS A 66 -7.33 0.13 -11.67
CA LYS A 66 -5.96 -0.38 -11.50
C LYS A 66 -4.94 0.75 -11.29
N ILE A 67 -3.97 0.53 -10.40
CA ILE A 67 -2.75 1.31 -10.20
C ILE A 67 -1.57 0.47 -10.71
N LYS A 68 -0.91 0.89 -11.80
CA LYS A 68 0.15 0.07 -12.43
C LYS A 68 1.47 0.18 -11.67
N ASN A 69 2.13 1.34 -11.74
CA ASN A 69 3.38 1.65 -11.05
C ASN A 69 3.44 3.17 -10.81
N VAL A 70 3.00 3.63 -9.64
CA VAL A 70 3.06 5.04 -9.24
C VAL A 70 4.30 5.25 -8.38
N ALA A 71 5.15 6.20 -8.76
CA ALA A 71 6.33 6.53 -7.95
C ALA A 71 5.91 7.23 -6.65
N ILE A 72 6.38 6.74 -5.51
CA ILE A 72 6.06 7.28 -4.18
C ILE A 72 7.31 7.69 -3.40
N LEU A 73 7.13 8.68 -2.52
CA LEU A 73 8.03 8.99 -1.41
C LEU A 73 7.35 8.58 -0.11
N LYS A 74 8.09 7.95 0.80
CA LYS A 74 7.63 7.45 2.09
C LYS A 74 8.54 7.94 3.21
N GLY A 75 7.93 8.45 4.28
CA GLY A 75 8.61 8.90 5.48
C GLY A 75 8.09 8.15 6.71
N ASP A 76 8.97 7.93 7.69
CA ASP A 76 8.65 7.31 8.97
C ASP A 76 9.50 7.96 10.06
N ILE A 77 8.85 8.36 11.15
CA ILE A 77 9.47 8.90 12.37
C ILE A 77 9.06 7.97 13.52
N SER A 78 10.02 7.53 14.31
CA SER A 78 9.84 6.59 15.41
C SER A 78 10.60 7.07 16.64
N TRP A 79 9.91 7.19 17.78
CA TRP A 79 10.50 7.64 19.05
C TRP A 79 10.29 6.59 20.13
N ASP A 80 11.39 6.07 20.68
CA ASP A 80 11.39 5.08 21.76
C ASP A 80 11.23 5.79 23.13
N ALA A 81 10.02 6.32 23.35
CA ALA A 81 9.65 7.10 24.54
C ALA A 81 9.85 6.35 25.87
N TYR A 82 9.70 5.02 25.86
CA TYR A 82 10.11 4.14 26.95
C TYR A 82 10.66 2.83 26.37
N SER A 83 11.41 2.06 27.16
CA SER A 83 11.94 0.76 26.74
C SER A 83 10.86 -0.20 26.21
N PHE A 84 9.62 -0.10 26.73
CA PHE A 84 8.47 -0.91 26.31
C PHE A 84 7.51 -0.20 25.33
N LEU A 85 7.76 1.06 24.97
CA LEU A 85 6.82 1.88 24.20
C LEU A 85 7.51 2.72 23.12
N THR A 86 7.18 2.44 21.86
CA THR A 86 7.57 3.25 20.70
C THR A 86 6.35 3.99 20.15
N LEU A 87 6.48 5.30 19.91
CA LEU A 87 5.50 6.11 19.18
C LEU A 87 5.98 6.26 17.73
N ASN A 88 5.08 6.17 16.75
CA ASN A 88 5.43 6.17 15.33
C ASN A 88 4.43 6.98 14.49
N ALA A 89 4.97 7.81 13.60
CA ALA A 89 4.21 8.53 12.59
C ALA A 89 4.86 8.26 11.23
N ARG A 90 4.10 7.66 10.32
CA ARG A 90 4.56 7.28 8.99
C ARG A 90 3.53 7.63 7.92
N GLY A 91 3.97 7.70 6.68
CA GLY A 91 3.10 8.01 5.56
C GLY A 91 3.85 8.03 4.25
N TRP A 92 3.09 8.02 3.15
CA TRP A 92 3.63 8.10 1.80
C TRP A 92 2.73 8.92 0.89
N THR A 93 3.30 9.41 -0.21
CA THR A 93 2.57 10.13 -1.25
C THR A 93 3.14 9.81 -2.62
N SER A 94 2.27 9.77 -3.62
CA SER A 94 2.64 9.83 -5.03
C SER A 94 3.45 11.09 -5.31
N LEU A 95 4.57 10.96 -6.02
CA LEU A 95 5.44 12.07 -6.42
C LEU A 95 4.84 12.91 -7.56
N ALA A 96 3.99 12.30 -8.39
CA ALA A 96 3.25 12.89 -9.49
C ALA A 96 2.03 12.01 -9.79
N SER A 97 1.23 12.38 -10.79
CA SER A 97 0.30 11.44 -11.39
C SER A 97 1.04 10.25 -12.02
N GLY A 98 0.37 9.10 -12.13
CA GLY A 98 0.96 7.88 -12.68
C GLY A 98 -0.02 7.07 -13.52
N SER A 99 0.46 5.96 -14.08
CA SER A 99 -0.33 5.14 -14.99
C SER A 99 -1.29 4.21 -14.24
N GLY A 100 -2.56 4.23 -14.65
CA GLY A 100 -3.58 3.29 -14.24
C GLY A 100 -4.21 2.57 -15.43
N HIS A 101 -5.35 1.94 -15.19
CA HIS A 101 -6.26 1.37 -16.19
C HIS A 101 -7.63 1.26 -15.52
N MET A 102 -8.72 1.46 -16.25
CA MET A 102 -10.06 1.17 -15.75
C MET A 102 -10.79 0.27 -16.76
N ASP A 103 -11.48 -0.74 -16.24
CA ASP A 103 -12.48 -1.53 -16.98
C ASP A 103 -13.79 -1.43 -16.22
N ASP A 104 -14.90 -1.33 -16.92
CA ASP A 104 -16.24 -1.07 -16.36
C ASP A 104 -17.21 -2.10 -16.96
N TYR A 105 -17.97 -2.80 -16.11
CA TYR A 105 -18.76 -3.98 -16.49
C TYR A 105 -20.18 -3.90 -15.90
N ASP A 106 -21.21 -4.03 -16.74
CA ASP A 106 -22.60 -4.13 -16.27
C ASP A 106 -23.26 -5.49 -16.60
N TRP A 107 -24.19 -5.89 -15.74
CA TRP A 107 -25.05 -7.07 -15.85
C TRP A 107 -26.51 -6.59 -15.95
N MET A 108 -26.93 -6.20 -17.15
CA MET A 108 -28.27 -5.63 -17.38
C MET A 108 -29.36 -6.72 -17.54
N ASP A 109 -29.00 -7.93 -17.98
CA ASP A 109 -29.92 -9.09 -18.00
C ASP A 109 -29.75 -9.96 -16.75
N GLU A 110 -30.76 -9.96 -15.87
CA GLU A 110 -30.84 -10.79 -14.66
C GLU A 110 -30.77 -12.30 -14.93
N LYS A 111 -31.07 -12.75 -16.16
CA LYS A 111 -31.03 -14.16 -16.57
C LYS A 111 -29.67 -14.57 -17.11
N GLN A 112 -28.75 -13.63 -17.31
CA GLN A 112 -27.41 -13.84 -17.83
C GLN A 112 -26.37 -13.79 -16.71
N SER A 113 -25.41 -14.72 -16.71
CA SER A 113 -24.32 -14.75 -15.72
C SER A 113 -23.08 -13.95 -16.15
N SER A 114 -22.84 -13.80 -17.45
CA SER A 114 -21.86 -12.88 -18.02
C SER A 114 -22.38 -11.45 -17.99
N TRP A 115 -21.46 -10.47 -17.92
CA TRP A 115 -21.77 -9.07 -18.17
C TRP A 115 -22.39 -8.92 -19.56
N THR A 116 -23.31 -7.96 -19.71
CA THR A 116 -23.92 -7.56 -20.99
C THR A 116 -23.16 -6.42 -21.63
N ASP A 117 -22.48 -5.62 -20.81
CA ASP A 117 -21.84 -4.37 -21.20
C ASP A 117 -20.43 -4.31 -20.61
N HIS A 118 -19.46 -3.88 -21.41
CA HIS A 118 -18.07 -3.67 -21.00
C HIS A 118 -17.50 -2.42 -21.66
N SER A 119 -16.90 -1.53 -20.88
CA SER A 119 -16.05 -0.46 -21.37
C SER A 119 -14.63 -0.56 -20.81
N SER A 120 -13.63 -0.15 -21.60
CA SER A 120 -12.22 -0.26 -21.24
C SER A 120 -11.48 1.04 -21.55
N HIS A 121 -10.75 1.52 -20.55
CA HIS A 121 -10.10 2.83 -20.53
C HIS A 121 -8.60 2.67 -20.23
N PRO A 122 -7.78 2.30 -21.23
CA PRO A 122 -6.32 2.16 -21.06
C PRO A 122 -5.63 3.48 -20.68
N ALA A 123 -6.19 4.61 -21.11
CA ALA A 123 -5.74 5.97 -20.79
C ALA A 123 -6.38 6.47 -19.49
N THR A 124 -6.24 5.68 -18.42
CA THR A 124 -6.62 6.08 -17.06
C THR A 124 -5.40 6.57 -16.30
N ASN A 125 -5.47 7.79 -15.79
CA ASN A 125 -4.46 8.35 -14.90
C ASN A 125 -4.80 8.03 -13.45
N VAL A 126 -3.79 7.70 -12.65
CA VAL A 126 -3.86 7.83 -11.18
C VAL A 126 -3.43 9.26 -10.88
N ASN A 127 -4.36 10.10 -10.45
CA ASN A 127 -4.13 11.53 -10.24
C ASN A 127 -3.20 11.78 -9.06
N TYR A 128 -3.49 11.11 -7.95
CA TYR A 128 -2.66 11.05 -6.74
C TYR A 128 -3.01 9.81 -5.91
N ALA A 129 -2.11 9.43 -5.03
CA ALA A 129 -2.36 8.46 -3.97
C ALA A 129 -1.53 8.84 -2.74
N ASN A 130 -2.08 8.73 -1.54
CA ASN A 130 -1.36 9.06 -0.31
C ASN A 130 -1.89 8.30 0.92
N GLU A 131 -1.06 8.22 1.95
CA GLU A 131 -1.39 7.59 3.23
C GLU A 131 -0.72 8.32 4.39
N TYR A 132 -1.39 8.34 5.55
CA TYR A 132 -0.72 8.54 6.83
C TYR A 132 -1.18 7.48 7.85
N ASP A 133 -0.31 7.18 8.78
CA ASP A 133 -0.46 6.17 9.83
C ASP A 133 0.22 6.68 11.11
N LEU A 134 -0.59 6.83 12.17
CA LEU A 134 -0.15 7.22 13.50
C LEU A 134 -0.38 6.03 14.43
N ASN A 135 0.69 5.47 15.01
CA ASN A 135 0.59 4.25 15.81
C ASN A 135 1.52 4.23 17.01
N VAL A 136 1.19 3.34 17.94
CA VAL A 136 2.00 2.99 19.11
C VAL A 136 2.36 1.52 19.06
N LYS A 137 3.55 1.15 19.53
CA LYS A 137 4.03 -0.24 19.64
C LYS A 137 4.37 -0.52 21.10
N GLY A 138 3.68 -1.48 21.69
CA GLY A 138 3.91 -1.97 23.05
C GLY A 138 4.72 -3.26 23.02
N TRP A 139 5.99 -3.20 23.42
CA TRP A 139 6.91 -4.33 23.38
C TRP A 139 6.74 -5.22 24.61
N ILE A 140 6.29 -6.47 24.38
CA ILE A 140 5.96 -7.44 25.43
C ILE A 140 7.16 -8.35 25.72
N PHE A 141 7.85 -8.79 24.68
CA PHE A 141 9.05 -9.63 24.76
C PHE A 141 10.22 -8.86 24.17
N GLN A 142 11.30 -8.75 24.94
CA GLN A 142 12.52 -8.06 24.52
C GLN A 142 13.75 -8.82 25.01
N SER A 143 14.76 -8.87 24.15
CA SER A 143 16.10 -9.41 24.41
C SER A 143 17.08 -8.71 23.46
N ASP A 144 18.38 -8.94 23.61
CA ASP A 144 19.44 -8.25 22.88
C ASP A 144 19.25 -8.28 21.35
N ASN A 145 18.67 -9.37 20.82
CA ASN A 145 18.52 -9.63 19.40
C ASN A 145 17.07 -9.61 18.89
N TYR A 146 16.06 -9.39 19.74
CA TYR A 146 14.67 -9.38 19.29
C TYR A 146 13.73 -8.52 20.14
N LYS A 147 12.71 -7.96 19.50
CA LYS A 147 11.51 -7.42 20.17
C LYS A 147 10.26 -8.02 19.53
N ALA A 148 9.26 -8.34 20.34
CA ALA A 148 7.94 -8.73 19.89
C ALA A 148 6.86 -8.08 20.75
N GLY A 149 5.78 -7.62 20.13
CA GLY A 149 4.78 -6.80 20.79
C GLY A 149 3.51 -6.61 19.99
N VAL A 150 2.65 -5.75 20.51
CA VAL A 150 1.38 -5.36 19.89
C VAL A 150 1.48 -3.93 19.36
N THR A 151 0.65 -3.60 18.37
CA THR A 151 0.46 -2.22 17.92
C THR A 151 -1.03 -1.86 17.92
N ALA A 152 -1.29 -0.57 18.10
CA ALA A 152 -2.58 0.04 17.81
C ALA A 152 -2.33 1.40 17.14
N GLY A 153 -3.21 1.80 16.23
CA GLY A 153 -3.04 3.04 15.49
C GLY A 153 -4.27 3.49 14.73
N TYR A 154 -4.11 4.59 14.02
CA TYR A 154 -5.09 5.12 13.07
C TYR A 154 -4.40 5.38 11.73
N GLN A 155 -4.99 4.88 10.66
CA GLN A 155 -4.49 5.02 9.30
C GLN A 155 -5.58 5.61 8.40
N GLU A 156 -5.18 6.48 7.48
CA GLU A 156 -6.04 6.92 6.38
C GLU A 156 -5.27 6.91 5.06
N THR A 157 -5.88 6.26 4.06
CA THR A 157 -5.31 6.06 2.72
C THR A 157 -6.29 6.59 1.68
N ARG A 158 -5.78 7.32 0.68
CA ARG A 158 -6.55 7.99 -0.36
C ARG A 158 -6.02 7.68 -1.75
N PHE A 159 -6.92 7.57 -2.71
CA PHE A 159 -6.60 7.35 -4.12
C PHE A 159 -7.51 8.22 -5.00
N SER A 160 -7.04 8.63 -6.18
CA SER A 160 -7.87 9.28 -7.20
C SER A 160 -7.43 8.88 -8.60
N TRP A 161 -8.41 8.71 -9.49
CA TRP A 161 -8.23 8.38 -10.90
C TRP A 161 -9.05 9.28 -11.82
N THR A 162 -8.68 9.30 -13.09
CA THR A 162 -9.54 9.80 -14.18
C THR A 162 -9.33 8.94 -15.41
N ALA A 163 -10.40 8.28 -15.85
CA ALA A 163 -10.48 7.53 -17.09
C ALA A 163 -10.75 8.47 -18.27
N THR A 164 -10.02 8.29 -19.38
CA THR A 164 -10.17 9.12 -20.59
C THR A 164 -10.18 8.28 -21.86
N GLY A 165 -10.92 8.73 -22.88
CA GLY A 165 -11.09 8.00 -24.13
C GLY A 165 -11.59 6.57 -23.90
N GLY A 166 -11.00 5.59 -24.59
CA GLY A 166 -11.33 4.17 -24.42
C GLY A 166 -12.28 3.60 -25.48
N SER A 167 -12.77 2.39 -25.24
CA SER A 167 -13.66 1.64 -26.12
C SER A 167 -14.78 0.96 -25.34
N TYR A 168 -15.91 0.70 -25.99
CA TYR A 168 -17.06 0.02 -25.39
C TYR A 168 -17.59 -1.12 -26.27
N ASN A 169 -18.22 -2.08 -25.61
CA ASN A 169 -18.96 -3.20 -26.15
C ASN A 169 -20.22 -3.34 -25.29
N TYR A 170 -21.38 -2.98 -25.84
CA TYR A 170 -22.65 -2.89 -25.15
C TYR A 170 -23.70 -3.81 -25.80
N GLU A 171 -24.69 -4.21 -25.00
CA GLU A 171 -25.74 -5.19 -25.34
C GLU A 171 -25.17 -6.47 -25.99
N ASN A 172 -24.26 -7.14 -25.28
CA ASN A 172 -23.59 -8.38 -25.73
C ASN A 172 -22.90 -8.26 -27.11
N GLY A 173 -22.40 -7.06 -27.44
CA GLY A 173 -21.68 -6.78 -28.69
C GLY A 173 -22.54 -6.24 -29.83
N ALA A 174 -23.83 -5.98 -29.61
CA ALA A 174 -24.69 -5.31 -30.59
C ALA A 174 -24.22 -3.88 -30.89
N TYR A 175 -23.67 -3.17 -29.90
CA TYR A 175 -23.08 -1.84 -30.05
C TYR A 175 -21.62 -1.86 -29.65
N GLN A 176 -20.72 -1.49 -30.57
CA GLN A 176 -19.28 -1.44 -30.33
C GLN A 176 -18.70 -0.14 -30.89
N GLY A 177 -17.78 0.47 -30.16
CA GLY A 177 -17.20 1.75 -30.58
C GLY A 177 -16.07 2.25 -29.68
N SER A 178 -15.73 3.53 -29.87
CA SER A 178 -14.70 4.24 -29.11
C SER A 178 -15.23 5.57 -28.59
N PHE A 179 -14.80 5.95 -27.39
CA PHE A 179 -14.98 7.30 -26.89
C PHE A 179 -13.95 8.25 -27.53
N PRO A 180 -14.24 9.55 -27.65
CA PRO A 180 -13.27 10.51 -28.18
C PRO A 180 -11.97 10.53 -27.36
N ALA A 181 -10.82 10.46 -28.04
CA ALA A 181 -9.53 10.33 -27.38
C ALA A 181 -9.19 11.56 -26.52
N GLY A 182 -8.86 11.33 -25.25
CA GLY A 182 -8.48 12.38 -24.30
C GLY A 182 -9.66 13.08 -23.60
N GLU A 183 -10.89 12.86 -24.05
CA GLU A 183 -12.08 13.33 -23.31
C GLU A 183 -12.24 12.55 -22.00
N ARG A 184 -12.72 13.25 -20.96
CA ARG A 184 -12.94 12.64 -19.64
C ARG A 184 -14.21 11.79 -19.66
N GLY A 185 -14.07 10.50 -19.35
CA GLY A 185 -15.20 9.61 -19.14
C GLY A 185 -15.68 9.69 -17.70
N ILE A 186 -14.88 9.11 -16.80
CA ILE A 186 -15.23 8.91 -15.39
C ILE A 186 -14.07 9.38 -14.50
N GLY A 187 -14.37 10.13 -13.44
CA GLY A 187 -13.41 10.53 -12.40
C GLY A 187 -13.78 9.88 -11.07
N TYR A 188 -12.88 9.09 -10.49
CA TYR A 188 -13.15 8.34 -9.25
C TYR A 188 -12.15 8.68 -8.16
N SER A 189 -12.57 8.62 -6.90
CA SER A 189 -11.67 8.79 -5.75
C SER A 189 -12.15 8.01 -4.55
N GLN A 190 -11.23 7.41 -3.80
CA GLN A 190 -11.52 6.64 -2.59
C GLN A 190 -10.76 7.19 -1.38
N ARG A 191 -11.35 7.05 -0.19
CA ARG A 191 -10.74 7.28 1.11
C ARG A 191 -11.13 6.17 2.08
N PHE A 192 -10.13 5.44 2.57
CA PHE A 192 -10.27 4.46 3.64
C PHE A 192 -9.69 5.04 4.93
N SER A 193 -10.51 5.19 5.96
CA SER A 193 -10.12 5.71 7.28
C SER A 193 -10.41 4.64 8.35
N MET A 194 -9.43 4.28 9.19
CA MET A 194 -9.62 3.19 10.17
C MET A 194 -8.76 3.35 11.43
N PRO A 195 -9.28 3.05 12.63
CA PRO A 195 -8.46 2.54 13.71
C PRO A 195 -8.04 1.10 13.40
N TYR A 196 -6.90 0.64 13.89
CA TYR A 196 -6.44 -0.74 13.73
C TYR A 196 -5.69 -1.26 14.96
N ILE A 197 -5.60 -2.58 15.07
CA ILE A 197 -4.74 -3.30 16.02
C ILE A 197 -3.79 -4.21 15.25
N GLY A 198 -2.73 -4.71 15.89
CA GLY A 198 -1.74 -5.50 15.19
C GLY A 198 -0.65 -6.12 16.05
N LEU A 199 0.28 -6.80 15.37
CA LEU A 199 1.47 -7.42 15.95
C LEU A 199 2.72 -6.82 15.32
N ALA A 200 3.72 -6.52 16.14
CA ALA A 200 5.02 -5.99 15.71
C ALA A 200 6.14 -6.93 16.14
N GLY A 201 7.08 -7.19 15.24
CA GLY A 201 8.28 -7.99 15.48
C GLY A 201 9.52 -7.30 14.90
N GLN A 202 10.63 -7.39 15.63
CA GLN A 202 11.96 -6.94 15.23
C GLN A 202 12.94 -8.07 15.57
N TYR A 203 13.84 -8.38 14.63
CA TYR A 203 14.93 -9.32 14.82
C TYR A 203 16.23 -8.71 14.31
N ARG A 204 17.31 -8.92 15.06
CA ARG A 204 18.65 -8.41 14.75
C ARG A 204 19.68 -9.52 14.74
N PHE A 205 20.61 -9.45 13.78
CA PHE A 205 21.74 -10.36 13.70
C PHE A 205 22.95 -9.62 13.14
N ASN A 206 23.92 -9.33 14.01
CA ASN A 206 25.03 -8.40 13.72
C ASN A 206 24.46 -7.05 13.24
N ASP A 207 24.99 -6.56 12.12
CA ASP A 207 24.64 -5.31 11.47
C ASP A 207 23.33 -5.42 10.65
N PHE A 208 22.67 -6.57 10.62
CA PHE A 208 21.36 -6.75 9.98
C PHE A 208 20.20 -6.56 10.97
N GLU A 209 19.13 -5.96 10.48
CA GLU A 209 17.85 -5.84 11.19
C GLU A 209 16.69 -6.14 10.23
N PHE A 210 15.72 -6.88 10.75
CA PHE A 210 14.49 -7.26 10.06
C PHE A 210 13.33 -6.83 10.94
N ASN A 211 12.32 -6.17 10.38
CA ASN A 211 11.07 -5.90 11.08
C ASN A 211 9.89 -6.48 10.30
N ALA A 212 8.86 -6.87 11.05
CA ALA A 212 7.59 -7.34 10.53
C ALA A 212 6.46 -6.67 11.31
N LEU A 213 5.43 -6.24 10.59
CA LEU A 213 4.23 -5.63 11.13
C LEU A 213 3.02 -6.30 10.49
N PHE A 214 2.09 -6.79 11.30
CA PHE A 214 0.77 -7.22 10.85
C PHE A 214 -0.28 -6.29 11.45
N LYS A 215 -1.26 -5.89 10.65
CA LYS A 215 -2.37 -4.99 11.02
C LYS A 215 -3.69 -5.64 10.67
N PHE A 216 -4.69 -5.42 11.52
CA PHE A 216 -6.07 -5.84 11.32
C PHE A 216 -7.04 -4.73 11.76
N SER A 217 -8.13 -4.56 11.01
CA SER A 217 -9.29 -3.77 11.42
C SER A 217 -10.59 -4.42 10.95
N ASP A 218 -11.63 -4.32 11.77
CA ASP A 218 -13.04 -4.63 11.43
C ASP A 218 -13.88 -3.31 11.49
N TRP A 219 -13.20 -2.15 11.41
CA TRP A 219 -13.73 -0.81 11.65
C TRP A 219 -13.36 0.18 10.54
N VAL A 220 -13.17 -0.33 9.32
CA VAL A 220 -12.84 0.51 8.17
C VAL A 220 -14.05 1.35 7.78
N ARG A 221 -13.82 2.65 7.57
CA ARG A 221 -14.80 3.58 7.01
C ARG A 221 -14.33 4.01 5.63
N ALA A 222 -14.83 3.32 4.61
CA ALA A 222 -14.58 3.68 3.21
C ALA A 222 -15.60 4.71 2.73
N HIS A 223 -15.13 5.65 1.92
CA HIS A 223 -15.95 6.60 1.19
C HIS A 223 -15.38 6.72 -0.21
N ASP A 224 -16.22 7.04 -1.17
CA ASP A 224 -15.76 7.46 -2.49
C ASP A 224 -16.53 8.68 -3.01
N ASN A 225 -16.17 9.07 -4.23
CA ASN A 225 -16.89 10.02 -5.04
C ASN A 225 -16.57 9.70 -6.50
N ASP A 226 -17.59 9.34 -7.27
CA ASP A 226 -17.55 9.12 -8.71
C ASP A 226 -18.15 10.31 -9.46
N GLU A 227 -17.57 10.66 -10.60
CA GLU A 227 -18.01 11.73 -11.50
C GLU A 227 -18.14 11.19 -12.94
N HIS A 228 -19.35 10.86 -13.36
CA HIS A 228 -19.67 10.51 -14.74
C HIS A 228 -19.83 11.77 -15.60
N TYR A 229 -18.71 12.33 -16.07
CA TYR A 229 -18.66 13.60 -16.81
C TYR A 229 -19.52 13.62 -18.09
N MET A 230 -19.76 12.46 -18.72
CA MET A 230 -20.60 12.36 -19.92
C MET A 230 -22.11 12.28 -19.63
N ARG A 231 -22.52 12.16 -18.36
CA ARG A 231 -23.92 12.00 -17.93
C ARG A 231 -24.43 13.11 -17.01
N ASP A 232 -23.58 14.07 -16.64
CA ASP A 232 -23.85 15.07 -15.59
C ASP A 232 -24.32 14.43 -14.26
N LEU A 233 -23.65 13.33 -13.85
CA LEU A 233 -23.95 12.62 -12.59
C LEU A 233 -22.72 12.51 -11.68
N THR A 234 -22.92 12.77 -10.39
CA THR A 234 -21.98 12.42 -9.31
C THR A 234 -22.59 11.30 -8.46
N PHE A 235 -21.81 10.28 -8.12
CA PHE A 235 -22.18 9.28 -7.11
C PHE A 235 -21.30 9.41 -5.87
N ARG A 236 -21.85 9.11 -4.70
CA ARG A 236 -21.13 9.12 -3.41
C ARG A 236 -21.54 7.96 -2.54
N GLU A 237 -20.60 7.08 -2.29
CA GLU A 237 -20.81 5.90 -1.46
C GLU A 237 -20.17 6.07 -0.08
N LYS A 238 -20.78 5.44 0.92
CA LYS A 238 -20.23 5.40 2.27
C LYS A 238 -20.47 4.03 2.89
N VAL A 239 -19.36 3.41 3.25
CA VAL A 239 -19.27 2.11 3.89
C VAL A 239 -18.74 2.29 5.31
N SER A 240 -19.11 1.41 6.23
CA SER A 240 -18.58 1.38 7.59
C SER A 240 -18.44 -0.07 8.07
N ASP A 241 -17.55 -0.29 9.01
CA ASP A 241 -17.28 -1.59 9.63
C ASP A 241 -16.88 -2.69 8.62
N SER A 242 -16.14 -2.31 7.57
CA SER A 242 -15.50 -3.27 6.66
C SER A 242 -14.13 -3.74 7.17
N ARG A 243 -13.61 -4.81 6.57
CA ARG A 243 -12.37 -5.46 7.01
C ARG A 243 -11.13 -4.90 6.34
N TYR A 244 -10.04 -4.90 7.09
CA TYR A 244 -8.71 -4.63 6.57
C TYR A 244 -7.67 -5.62 7.11
N TYR A 245 -6.79 -6.05 6.22
CA TYR A 245 -5.58 -6.81 6.51
C TYR A 245 -4.37 -6.07 5.94
N GLY A 246 -3.38 -5.78 6.77
CA GLY A 246 -2.13 -5.15 6.36
C GLY A 246 -0.92 -5.95 6.82
N ALA A 247 0.12 -6.03 5.99
CA ALA A 247 1.39 -6.63 6.35
C ALA A 247 2.53 -5.78 5.79
N SER A 248 3.54 -5.47 6.59
CA SER A 248 4.81 -4.92 6.08
C SER A 248 6.01 -5.66 6.64
N VAL A 249 7.03 -5.81 5.80
CA VAL A 249 8.33 -6.37 6.18
C VAL A 249 9.43 -5.47 5.64
N ASP A 250 10.44 -5.19 6.44
CA ASP A 250 11.65 -4.53 5.98
C ASP A 250 12.91 -5.29 6.42
N ALA A 251 13.93 -5.22 5.58
CA ALA A 251 15.25 -5.76 5.85
C ALA A 251 16.28 -4.66 5.61
N GLY A 252 17.17 -4.44 6.57
CA GLY A 252 18.17 -3.39 6.52
C GLY A 252 19.53 -3.80 7.06
N TYR A 253 20.54 -3.05 6.63
CA TYR A 253 21.94 -3.20 7.03
C TYR A 253 22.46 -1.87 7.60
N TYR A 254 23.05 -1.93 8.80
CA TYR A 254 23.68 -0.79 9.47
C TYR A 254 25.04 -0.49 8.82
N VAL A 255 25.08 0.54 7.97
CA VAL A 255 26.32 1.04 7.36
C VAL A 255 27.17 1.85 8.33
N THR A 256 26.56 2.35 9.41
CA THR A 256 27.19 2.91 10.62
C THR A 256 26.33 2.54 11.84
N PRO A 257 26.78 2.76 13.11
CA PRO A 257 25.95 2.49 14.29
C PRO A 257 24.59 3.20 14.30
N HIS A 258 24.48 4.31 13.57
CA HIS A 258 23.30 5.19 13.52
C HIS A 258 22.55 5.14 12.19
N ALA A 259 23.15 4.62 11.11
CA ALA A 259 22.59 4.68 9.76
C ALA A 259 22.33 3.29 9.18
N ARG A 260 21.06 3.00 8.85
CA ARG A 260 20.59 1.72 8.31
C ARG A 260 20.01 1.91 6.91
N VAL A 261 20.64 1.33 5.89
CA VAL A 261 20.05 1.24 4.54
C VAL A 261 19.08 0.07 4.52
N PHE A 262 17.89 0.23 3.96
CA PHE A 262 16.85 -0.82 4.00
C PHE A 262 16.02 -0.87 2.72
N ALA A 263 15.35 -2.01 2.54
CA ALA A 263 14.24 -2.18 1.61
C ALA A 263 12.99 -2.66 2.38
N GLU A 264 11.82 -2.11 2.04
CA GLU A 264 10.53 -2.42 2.67
C GLU A 264 9.51 -2.87 1.61
N PHE A 265 8.75 -3.92 1.94
CA PHE A 265 7.53 -4.31 1.26
C PHE A 265 6.34 -4.04 2.18
N THR A 266 5.25 -3.49 1.65
CA THR A 266 3.96 -3.37 2.34
C THR A 266 2.86 -3.91 1.43
N TYR A 267 1.94 -4.68 1.99
CA TYR A 267 0.69 -5.11 1.37
C TYR A 267 -0.49 -4.69 2.24
N SER A 268 -1.57 -4.26 1.58
CA SER A 268 -2.78 -3.72 2.19
C SER A 268 -3.99 -4.26 1.44
N SER A 269 -4.94 -4.89 2.15
CA SER A 269 -6.22 -5.36 1.62
C SER A 269 -7.34 -4.73 2.43
N TYR A 270 -8.11 -3.83 1.80
CA TYR A 270 -9.40 -3.35 2.25
C TYR A 270 -10.45 -4.22 1.58
N GLU A 271 -11.01 -5.16 2.35
CA GLU A 271 -12.07 -6.03 1.89
C GLU A 271 -13.32 -5.20 1.57
N GLU A 272 -14.13 -5.71 0.65
CA GLU A 272 -15.42 -5.08 0.31
C GLU A 272 -16.28 -4.95 1.56
N GLY A 273 -16.66 -3.71 1.87
CA GLY A 273 -17.85 -3.45 2.66
C GLY A 273 -18.91 -2.81 1.79
N LYS A 274 -20.15 -2.93 2.21
CA LYS A 274 -21.32 -2.43 1.50
C LYS A 274 -21.97 -1.27 2.24
N GLY A 275 -22.78 -0.51 1.51
CA GLY A 275 -23.52 0.63 2.03
C GLY A 275 -24.45 1.22 0.97
N GLY A 276 -25.01 2.39 1.29
CA GLY A 276 -25.87 3.13 0.36
C GLY A 276 -25.07 4.03 -0.59
N THR A 277 -25.70 4.41 -1.70
CA THR A 277 -25.18 5.37 -2.68
C THR A 277 -26.08 6.60 -2.78
N GLN A 278 -25.47 7.79 -2.82
CA GLN A 278 -26.15 9.04 -3.17
C GLN A 278 -25.90 9.35 -4.64
N ILE A 279 -26.95 9.64 -5.40
CA ILE A 279 -26.92 10.02 -6.81
C ILE A 279 -27.28 11.50 -6.93
N ILE A 280 -26.48 12.28 -7.66
CA ILE A 280 -26.66 13.73 -7.83
C ILE A 280 -26.63 14.09 -9.33
N ASP A 281 -27.69 14.71 -9.87
CA ASP A 281 -27.68 15.36 -11.19
C ASP A 281 -26.97 16.72 -11.05
N THR A 282 -25.77 16.84 -11.62
CA THR A 282 -24.90 18.02 -11.45
C THR A 282 -25.35 19.23 -12.25
N ARG A 283 -26.22 19.02 -13.25
CA ARG A 283 -26.82 20.05 -14.10
C ARG A 283 -28.00 20.76 -13.43
N THR A 284 -28.72 20.08 -12.54
CA THR A 284 -29.92 20.58 -11.84
C THR A 284 -29.71 20.75 -10.33
N GLY A 285 -28.74 20.05 -9.74
CA GLY A 285 -28.50 19.97 -8.30
C GLY A 285 -29.49 19.08 -7.54
N GLN A 286 -30.35 18.32 -8.25
CA GLN A 286 -31.23 17.33 -7.61
C GLN A 286 -30.43 16.12 -7.15
N SER A 287 -30.84 15.52 -6.03
CA SER A 287 -30.20 14.29 -5.52
C SER A 287 -31.23 13.32 -4.94
N GLY A 288 -30.90 12.04 -5.05
CA GLY A 288 -31.58 10.93 -4.36
C GLY A 288 -30.55 10.02 -3.69
N SER A 289 -31.03 9.11 -2.85
CA SER A 289 -30.20 8.08 -2.22
C SER A 289 -30.87 6.72 -2.35
N ILE A 290 -30.05 5.69 -2.50
CA ILE A 290 -30.42 4.28 -2.40
C ILE A 290 -29.72 3.78 -1.13
N ASP A 291 -30.50 3.35 -0.14
CA ASP A 291 -29.99 2.88 1.15
C ASP A 291 -29.66 1.37 1.08
N GLY A 292 -29.34 0.74 2.22
CA GLY A 292 -29.02 -0.69 2.28
C GLY A 292 -27.63 -1.00 1.72
N ASP A 293 -27.50 -2.12 1.01
CA ASP A 293 -26.25 -2.68 0.48
C ASP A 293 -26.12 -2.47 -1.04
N ALA A 294 -26.53 -1.29 -1.53
CA ALA A 294 -26.58 -0.93 -2.95
C ALA A 294 -25.22 -0.58 -3.58
N ALA A 295 -24.23 -0.27 -2.74
CA ALA A 295 -22.88 0.15 -3.07
C ALA A 295 -21.83 -0.78 -2.45
N GLY A 296 -20.62 -0.83 -3.02
CA GLY A 296 -19.53 -1.69 -2.56
C GLY A 296 -18.16 -1.11 -2.89
N ILE A 297 -17.33 -0.93 -1.86
CA ILE A 297 -16.02 -0.28 -1.98
C ILE A 297 -14.93 -1.23 -1.48
N SER A 298 -13.93 -1.53 -2.32
CA SER A 298 -12.74 -2.31 -1.93
C SER A 298 -11.45 -1.82 -2.57
N ASN A 299 -10.30 -2.20 -1.99
CA ASN A 299 -8.98 -1.93 -2.54
C ASN A 299 -7.96 -2.98 -2.06
N HIS A 300 -7.08 -3.44 -2.95
CA HIS A 300 -5.82 -4.04 -2.53
C HIS A 300 -4.64 -3.30 -3.18
N ASN A 301 -3.58 -3.06 -2.42
CA ASN A 301 -2.39 -2.39 -2.90
C ASN A 301 -1.12 -2.96 -2.25
N TYR A 302 0.01 -2.71 -2.90
CA TYR A 302 1.32 -2.98 -2.34
C TYR A 302 2.31 -1.88 -2.69
N THR A 303 3.31 -1.70 -1.83
CA THR A 303 4.45 -0.81 -2.07
C THR A 303 5.75 -1.57 -1.94
N VAL A 304 6.71 -1.28 -2.82
CA VAL A 304 8.11 -1.70 -2.70
C VAL A 304 8.97 -0.45 -2.65
N THR A 305 9.68 -0.23 -1.55
CA THR A 305 10.55 0.96 -1.38
C THR A 305 11.96 0.58 -0.90
N ALA A 306 12.92 1.46 -1.15
CA ALA A 306 14.26 1.39 -0.58
C ALA A 306 14.68 2.77 -0.05
N GLY A 307 15.47 2.80 1.03
CA GLY A 307 15.74 4.04 1.74
C GLY A 307 16.82 3.97 2.81
N LEU A 308 16.88 5.04 3.59
CA LEU A 308 17.83 5.24 4.68
C LEU A 308 17.07 5.60 5.95
N GLN A 309 17.39 4.93 7.05
CA GLN A 309 17.02 5.30 8.41
C GLN A 309 18.26 5.86 9.12
N TYR A 310 18.06 6.92 9.90
CA TYR A 310 19.06 7.50 10.80
C TYR A 310 18.51 7.56 12.23
N ARG A 311 19.30 7.12 13.22
CA ARG A 311 18.99 7.18 14.66
C ARG A 311 19.85 8.26 15.33
N PHE A 312 19.17 9.25 15.90
CA PHE A 312 19.72 10.35 16.68
C PHE A 312 19.85 9.96 18.15
#